data_AF-A0A2V0NRD4-F1
#
_entry.id   AF-A0A2V0NRD4-F1
#
_cell.length_a   1.000
_cell.length_b   1.000
_cell.length_c   1.000
_cell.angle_alpha   90.00
_cell.angle_beta   90.00
_cell.angle_gamma   90.00
#
_symmetry.space_group_name_H-M   'P 1'
#
loop_
_entity.id
_entity.type
_entity.pdbx_description
1 polymer ?
#
loop_
_entity_poly.entity_id
_entity_poly.type
_entity_poly.pdbx_seq_one_letter_code
_entity_poly.pdbx_strand_id
1 'polypeptide(L)'
;MRSLGGGGGPLGAAAGATGGRRRRGPPPPAAAAKPPPATMLWRAAAERTALASAASEARRPRPTRPAPAAAGRQADGDGAEDAGEAEGGESEAEFEGPLPELSEARHIIVQPGFSDAASDLRAVFDERFGDPRKPLREHFLWHYWYVENQYTLHRTQAAAYFPKALYKRLESDLIAYGERVLGCRAITPVWMSYYVDGCAQELHCDSFHGPFAFVLSLTHWEERAFTGGETMILKPATLDFWSGFQPGRGLELGDLVELVPPRFNQLTLFDPRLPHGVRPVHGTRDPMKSRLVLHGWFTEPSPFIEGGLEPEAAVEALNEALDAIFEEFEALPAVLGTLTVRIDVRGADGGVDGVAFLADTLVVRPGQVITDDEGEPLPDSAARAAVQHAVRDGLAAARFPACAGGDTRVTYPFVFE
;
A
#
# COMPACT_ATOMS: atom_id res chain seq x y z
N MET A 1 52.47 -15.37 -47.23
CA MET A 1 53.06 -16.41 -48.10
C MET A 1 51.92 -17.12 -48.81
N ARG A 2 51.90 -17.07 -50.14
CA ARG A 2 51.02 -17.77 -51.11
C ARG A 2 49.53 -17.40 -51.18
N SER A 3 49.26 -16.47 -52.10
CA SER A 3 48.16 -16.52 -53.08
C SER A 3 48.30 -17.73 -54.02
N LEU A 4 47.17 -18.24 -54.54
CA LEU A 4 46.91 -18.77 -55.90
C LEU A 4 45.38 -19.05 -55.95
N GLY A 5 44.57 -18.35 -56.76
CA GLY A 5 44.26 -18.68 -58.17
C GLY A 5 43.18 -19.78 -58.23
N GLY A 6 42.05 -19.71 -58.92
CA GLY A 6 41.54 -18.88 -59.99
C GLY A 6 40.69 -19.77 -60.93
N GLY A 7 39.50 -19.31 -61.33
CA GLY A 7 38.89 -19.59 -62.64
C GLY A 7 37.95 -20.80 -62.81
N GLY A 8 36.74 -20.52 -63.34
CA GLY A 8 35.91 -21.47 -64.10
C GLY A 8 34.39 -21.31 -63.92
N GLY A 9 33.71 -20.54 -64.79
CA GLY A 9 32.23 -20.46 -64.89
C GLY A 9 31.62 -21.67 -65.61
N PRO A 10 30.50 -21.58 -66.37
CA PRO A 10 29.41 -20.59 -66.38
C PRO A 10 27.99 -21.24 -66.46
N LEU A 11 26.94 -20.64 -65.90
CA LEU A 11 25.52 -20.90 -66.24
C LEU A 11 24.78 -19.60 -65.90
N GLY A 12 23.94 -18.98 -66.72
CA GLY A 12 22.99 -19.48 -67.70
C GLY A 12 21.74 -18.63 -67.46
N ALA A 13 21.40 -17.77 -68.42
CA ALA A 13 20.28 -16.85 -68.32
C ALA A 13 18.93 -17.58 -68.34
N ALA A 14 18.00 -17.17 -67.47
CA ALA A 14 16.57 -17.34 -67.72
C ALA A 14 15.80 -16.20 -67.04
N ALA A 15 15.17 -15.38 -67.89
CA ALA A 15 14.23 -14.35 -67.52
C ALA A 15 12.91 -14.97 -67.04
N GLY A 16 12.30 -14.34 -66.03
CA GLY A 16 10.96 -14.67 -65.56
C GLY A 16 10.35 -13.48 -64.82
N ALA A 17 9.78 -12.55 -65.57
CA ALA A 17 9.00 -11.45 -65.02
C ALA A 17 7.62 -11.95 -64.58
N THR A 18 7.28 -11.79 -63.29
CA THR A 18 5.88 -11.72 -62.82
C THR A 18 5.75 -10.63 -61.75
N GLY A 19 4.69 -9.84 -61.85
CA GLY A 19 4.57 -8.53 -61.24
C GLY A 19 4.37 -8.52 -59.73
N GLY A 20 5.24 -7.78 -59.04
CA GLY A 20 5.05 -7.41 -57.64
C GLY A 20 4.03 -6.28 -57.47
N ARG A 21 2.85 -6.61 -56.94
CA ARG A 21 1.97 -5.63 -56.28
C ARG A 21 2.74 -5.02 -55.10
N ARG A 22 3.12 -3.75 -55.19
CA ARG A 22 3.60 -2.96 -54.05
C ARG A 22 2.47 -2.85 -53.02
N ARG A 23 2.58 -3.58 -51.91
CA ARG A 23 1.80 -3.31 -50.70
C ARG A 23 2.27 -1.95 -50.17
N ARG A 24 1.35 -0.98 -50.11
CA ARG A 24 1.56 0.25 -49.33
C ARG A 24 1.73 -0.16 -47.87
N GLY A 25 2.86 0.19 -47.27
CA GLY A 25 3.08 0.04 -45.83
C GLY A 25 2.07 0.89 -45.04
N PRO A 26 1.82 0.55 -43.76
CA PRO A 26 0.95 1.33 -42.90
C PRO A 26 1.48 2.78 -42.76
N PRO A 27 0.58 3.77 -42.61
CA PRO A 27 1.00 5.14 -42.36
C PRO A 27 1.81 5.24 -41.06
N PRO A 28 2.75 6.19 -40.95
CA PRO A 28 3.49 6.41 -39.71
C PRO A 28 2.52 6.75 -38.57
N PRO A 29 2.83 6.35 -37.33
CA PRO A 29 2.01 6.66 -36.18
C PRO A 29 1.88 8.18 -36.02
N ALA A 30 0.65 8.64 -35.77
CA ALA A 30 0.37 10.03 -35.42
C ALA A 30 1.24 10.43 -34.23
N ALA A 31 1.84 11.62 -34.29
CA ALA A 31 2.60 12.19 -33.19
C ALA A 31 1.76 12.13 -31.91
N ALA A 32 2.27 11.45 -30.88
CA ALA A 32 1.63 11.36 -29.59
C ALA A 32 1.41 12.79 -29.06
N ALA A 33 0.16 13.13 -28.76
CA ALA A 33 -0.16 14.34 -28.04
C ALA A 33 0.62 14.31 -26.72
N LYS A 34 1.30 15.42 -26.38
CA LYS A 34 1.99 15.56 -25.10
C LYS A 34 1.00 15.27 -23.97
N PRO A 35 1.38 14.48 -22.95
CA PRO A 35 0.52 14.26 -21.79
C PRO A 35 0.23 15.62 -21.12
N PRO A 36 -0.97 15.80 -20.55
CA PRO A 36 -1.28 17.02 -19.80
C PRO A 36 -0.33 17.15 -18.59
N PRO A 37 -0.08 18.38 -18.11
CA PRO A 37 0.73 18.60 -16.91
C PRO A 37 0.10 17.88 -15.70
N ALA A 38 0.95 17.36 -14.81
CA ALA A 38 0.55 16.53 -13.65
C ALA A 38 -0.50 17.21 -12.74
N THR A 39 -0.50 18.53 -12.66
CA THR A 39 -1.50 19.34 -11.93
C THR A 39 -2.94 19.15 -12.43
N MET A 40 -3.15 18.80 -13.71
CA MET A 40 -4.49 18.50 -14.24
C MET A 40 -4.98 17.07 -13.92
N LEU A 41 -4.07 16.11 -13.76
CA LEU A 41 -4.43 14.73 -13.41
C LEU A 41 -4.91 14.63 -11.95
N TRP A 42 -4.33 15.44 -11.06
CA TRP A 42 -4.68 15.49 -9.64
C TRP A 42 -6.09 16.06 -9.38
N ARG A 43 -6.44 17.21 -9.98
CA ARG A 43 -7.79 17.79 -9.86
C ARG A 43 -8.88 16.84 -10.40
N ALA A 44 -8.59 16.15 -11.50
CA ALA A 44 -9.52 15.18 -12.08
C ALA A 44 -9.70 13.91 -11.21
N ALA A 45 -8.72 13.56 -10.36
CA ALA A 45 -8.85 12.49 -9.38
C ALA A 45 -9.67 12.93 -8.17
N ALA A 46 -9.41 14.13 -7.63
CA ALA A 46 -10.18 14.72 -6.52
C ALA A 46 -11.67 14.90 -6.87
N GLU A 47 -11.98 15.35 -8.08
CA GLU A 47 -13.37 15.49 -8.57
C GLU A 47 -14.09 14.14 -8.72
N ARG A 48 -13.37 13.06 -9.10
CA ARG A 48 -13.92 11.70 -9.15
C ARG A 48 -14.21 11.14 -7.76
N THR A 49 -13.38 11.48 -6.77
CA THR A 49 -13.56 11.10 -5.36
C THR A 49 -14.79 11.77 -4.73
N ALA A 50 -15.04 13.05 -5.05
CA ALA A 50 -16.25 13.76 -4.62
C ALA A 50 -17.53 13.15 -5.22
N LEU A 51 -17.50 12.79 -6.51
CA LEU A 51 -18.64 12.16 -7.20
C LEU A 51 -18.92 10.73 -6.70
N ALA A 52 -17.89 9.96 -6.36
CA ALA A 52 -18.04 8.61 -5.81
C ALA A 52 -18.63 8.62 -4.38
N SER A 53 -18.26 9.61 -3.56
CA SER A 53 -18.78 9.78 -2.19
C SER A 53 -20.27 10.14 -2.20
N ALA A 54 -20.69 11.07 -3.07
CA ALA A 54 -22.10 11.43 -3.24
C ALA A 54 -22.97 10.26 -3.73
N ALA A 55 -22.43 9.36 -4.56
CA ALA A 55 -23.13 8.16 -5.02
C ALA A 55 -23.31 7.08 -3.93
N SER A 56 -22.42 7.06 -2.93
CA SER A 56 -22.48 6.15 -1.78
C SER A 56 -23.53 6.60 -0.75
N GLU A 57 -23.66 7.90 -0.51
CA GLU A 57 -24.66 8.46 0.40
C GLU A 57 -26.10 8.25 -0.08
N ALA A 58 -26.33 8.32 -1.40
CA ALA A 58 -27.65 8.11 -2.00
C ALA A 58 -28.20 6.67 -1.81
N ARG A 59 -27.40 5.73 -1.28
CA ARG A 59 -27.78 4.32 -1.05
C ARG A 59 -28.03 3.95 0.41
N ARG A 60 -27.91 4.87 1.37
CA ARG A 60 -28.20 4.56 2.78
C ARG A 60 -29.71 4.59 3.06
N PRO A 61 -30.32 3.53 3.64
CA PRO A 61 -31.71 3.58 4.08
C PRO A 61 -31.85 4.53 5.28
N ARG A 62 -32.85 5.42 5.23
CA ARG A 62 -33.17 6.36 6.31
C ARG A 62 -33.49 5.60 7.61
N PRO A 63 -32.94 6.03 8.77
CA PRO A 63 -33.27 5.42 10.04
C PRO A 63 -34.72 5.76 10.45
N THR A 64 -35.47 4.73 10.83
CA THR A 64 -36.81 4.84 11.43
C THR A 64 -36.70 5.34 12.86
N ARG A 65 -37.42 6.42 13.13
CA ARG A 65 -37.51 7.16 14.40
C ARG A 65 -38.28 6.34 15.47
N PRO A 66 -37.78 6.18 16.71
CA PRO A 66 -38.61 5.69 17.81
C PRO A 66 -39.41 6.85 18.45
N ALA A 67 -40.61 6.51 18.92
CA ALA A 67 -41.53 7.40 19.63
C ALA A 67 -41.12 7.59 21.11
N PRO A 68 -41.56 8.67 21.78
CA PRO A 68 -41.03 9.09 23.07
C PRO A 68 -41.77 8.43 24.26
N ALA A 69 -41.03 8.13 25.32
CA ALA A 69 -41.59 7.79 26.63
C ALA A 69 -41.51 9.01 27.56
N ALA A 70 -42.56 9.19 28.36
CA ALA A 70 -42.87 10.37 29.13
C ALA A 70 -42.33 10.38 30.56
N ALA A 71 -41.97 11.59 31.00
CA ALA A 71 -42.23 12.24 32.29
C ALA A 71 -41.77 11.60 33.63
N GLY A 72 -40.98 12.38 34.37
CA GLY A 72 -40.77 12.28 35.81
C GLY A 72 -40.16 13.57 36.38
N ARG A 73 -40.96 14.29 37.19
CA ARG A 73 -40.77 15.56 37.93
C ARG A 73 -39.45 15.64 38.76
N GLN A 74 -38.69 16.74 38.76
CA GLN A 74 -38.85 18.07 39.43
C GLN A 74 -38.33 18.08 40.88
N ALA A 75 -37.28 18.89 41.16
CA ALA A 75 -37.08 19.63 42.40
C ALA A 75 -36.00 20.72 42.24
N ASP A 76 -36.32 21.89 42.78
CA ASP A 76 -35.65 23.18 42.72
C ASP A 76 -34.32 23.27 43.49
N GLY A 77 -33.54 24.31 43.17
CA GLY A 77 -32.43 24.78 44.00
C GLY A 77 -31.73 26.00 43.41
N ASP A 78 -32.22 27.19 43.76
CA ASP A 78 -31.64 28.51 43.51
C ASP A 78 -30.19 28.66 44.00
N GLY A 79 -29.41 29.50 43.32
CA GLY A 79 -28.10 29.97 43.77
C GLY A 79 -27.50 31.00 42.80
N ALA A 80 -27.59 32.27 43.19
CA ALA A 80 -27.28 33.45 42.40
C ALA A 80 -25.77 33.80 42.29
N GLU A 81 -25.47 34.62 41.28
CA GLU A 81 -24.42 35.67 41.20
C GLU A 81 -22.94 35.27 41.33
N ASP A 82 -22.14 35.55 40.30
CA ASP A 82 -21.22 36.71 40.33
C ASP A 82 -20.68 37.04 38.93
N ALA A 83 -20.61 38.33 38.64
CA ALA A 83 -20.06 38.91 37.43
C ALA A 83 -18.65 39.40 37.73
N GLY A 84 -17.65 38.84 37.03
CA GLY A 84 -16.27 39.28 37.11
C GLY A 84 -15.69 39.48 35.72
N GLU A 85 -15.63 40.75 35.30
CA GLU A 85 -14.81 41.21 34.18
C GLU A 85 -13.34 40.91 34.48
N ALA A 86 -12.64 40.28 33.53
CA ALA A 86 -11.18 40.24 33.51
C ALA A 86 -10.71 40.36 32.05
N GLU A 87 -10.18 41.54 31.75
CA GLU A 87 -9.39 41.84 30.56
C GLU A 87 -8.06 41.07 30.58
N GLY A 88 -7.55 40.75 29.38
CA GLY A 88 -6.11 40.77 29.12
C GLY A 88 -5.36 39.44 29.20
N GLY A 89 -4.94 38.97 28.03
CA GLY A 89 -3.87 37.98 27.92
C GLY A 89 -4.09 37.02 26.77
N GLU A 90 -3.72 37.43 25.55
CA GLU A 90 -3.39 36.48 24.49
C GLU A 90 -2.22 35.63 25.00
N SER A 91 -2.53 34.45 25.56
CA SER A 91 -1.51 33.43 25.79
C SER A 91 -1.31 32.71 24.47
N GLU A 92 -0.22 33.02 23.78
CA GLU A 92 0.41 32.07 22.86
C GLU A 92 0.68 30.80 23.67
N ALA A 93 -0.25 29.84 23.61
CA ALA A 93 -0.05 28.53 24.17
C ALA A 93 0.98 27.83 23.29
N GLU A 94 2.26 28.02 23.61
CA GLU A 94 3.35 27.18 23.14
C GLU A 94 3.00 25.73 23.49
N PHE A 95 2.67 24.96 22.44
CA PHE A 95 2.43 23.54 22.54
C PHE A 95 3.77 22.83 22.79
N GLU A 96 4.19 22.74 24.06
CA GLU A 96 5.34 21.93 24.50
C GLU A 96 4.94 20.44 24.65
N GLY A 97 4.53 19.82 23.54
CA GLY A 97 4.62 18.37 23.39
C GLY A 97 5.93 18.03 22.66
N PRO A 98 6.62 16.92 22.98
CA PRO A 98 7.76 16.50 22.15
C PRO A 98 7.25 16.32 20.71
N LEU A 99 7.85 17.07 19.78
CA LEU A 99 7.56 16.91 18.35
C LEU A 99 7.73 15.43 18.00
N PRO A 100 6.74 14.80 17.34
CA PRO A 100 6.82 13.38 17.00
C PRO A 100 8.09 13.11 16.17
N GLU A 101 8.79 12.03 16.53
CA GLU A 101 10.00 11.59 15.83
C GLU A 101 9.70 11.28 14.35
N LEU A 102 10.63 11.65 13.48
CA LEU A 102 10.61 11.31 12.06
C LEU A 102 10.54 9.79 11.87
N SER A 103 9.83 9.31 10.84
CA SER A 103 9.76 7.88 10.55
C SER A 103 11.00 7.38 9.80
N GLU A 104 11.48 6.20 10.19
CA GLU A 104 12.39 5.42 9.34
C GLU A 104 11.63 4.78 8.18
N ALA A 105 12.27 4.67 7.01
CA ALA A 105 11.65 4.00 5.87
C ALA A 105 11.58 2.52 6.16
N ARG A 106 10.39 1.97 5.98
CA ARG A 106 10.11 0.56 6.15
C ARG A 106 9.47 0.04 4.89
N HIS A 107 10.26 -0.72 4.14
CA HIS A 107 9.77 -1.44 2.97
C HIS A 107 8.98 -2.70 3.33
N ILE A 108 9.01 -3.10 4.60
CA ILE A 108 8.25 -4.22 5.18
C ILE A 108 7.60 -3.75 6.49
N ILE A 109 6.32 -4.05 6.66
CA ILE A 109 5.57 -3.83 7.91
C ILE A 109 4.92 -5.16 8.28
N VAL A 110 5.06 -5.57 9.54
CA VAL A 110 4.52 -6.83 10.05
C VAL A 110 3.55 -6.55 11.19
N GLN A 111 2.29 -6.97 11.00
CA GLN A 111 1.24 -6.91 12.02
C GLN A 111 0.88 -8.33 12.46
N PRO A 112 1.34 -8.79 13.64
CA PRO A 112 0.93 -10.07 14.21
C PRO A 112 -0.51 -9.99 14.75
N GLY A 113 -1.18 -11.13 14.84
CA GLY A 113 -2.53 -11.23 15.40
C GLY A 113 -3.56 -10.37 14.66
N PHE A 114 -3.45 -10.32 13.33
CA PHE A 114 -4.13 -9.32 12.51
C PHE A 114 -5.66 -9.37 12.58
N SER A 115 -6.26 -10.55 12.42
CA SER A 115 -7.71 -10.71 12.33
C SER A 115 -8.21 -11.81 13.25
N ASP A 116 -9.29 -11.54 13.97
CA ASP A 116 -9.98 -12.54 14.79
C ASP A 116 -10.63 -13.65 13.93
N ALA A 117 -10.81 -13.42 12.63
CA ALA A 117 -11.34 -14.40 11.69
C ALA A 117 -10.31 -15.45 11.25
N ALA A 118 -9.01 -15.26 11.55
CA ALA A 118 -7.95 -16.13 11.03
C ALA A 118 -8.11 -17.60 11.43
N SER A 119 -8.51 -17.88 12.68
CA SER A 119 -8.76 -19.24 13.16
C SER A 119 -9.91 -19.91 12.42
N ASP A 120 -11.01 -19.20 12.20
CA ASP A 120 -12.17 -19.71 11.47
C ASP A 120 -11.84 -19.94 9.98
N LEU A 121 -11.08 -19.03 9.36
CA LEU A 121 -10.61 -19.18 7.98
C LEU A 121 -9.73 -20.44 7.85
N ARG A 122 -8.82 -20.62 8.80
CA ARG A 122 -7.96 -21.80 8.83
C ARG A 122 -8.77 -23.09 9.03
N ALA A 123 -9.73 -23.10 9.96
CA ALA A 123 -10.58 -24.25 10.22
C ALA A 123 -11.38 -24.67 8.98
N VAL A 124 -11.91 -23.72 8.19
CA VAL A 124 -12.58 -24.01 6.92
C VAL A 124 -11.65 -24.71 5.94
N PHE A 125 -10.38 -24.30 5.87
CA PHE A 125 -9.39 -24.96 5.02
C PHE A 125 -9.12 -26.39 5.48
N ASP A 126 -8.86 -26.57 6.78
CA ASP A 126 -8.56 -27.88 7.37
C ASP A 126 -9.73 -28.86 7.27
N GLU A 127 -10.96 -28.42 7.54
CA GLU A 127 -12.16 -29.26 7.45
C GLU A 127 -12.33 -29.81 6.03
N ARG A 128 -12.13 -28.96 5.02
CA ARG A 128 -12.32 -29.35 3.62
C ARG A 128 -11.24 -30.29 3.12
N PHE A 129 -10.00 -30.15 3.59
CA PHE A 129 -8.91 -31.07 3.23
C PHE A 129 -8.79 -32.27 4.18
N GLY A 130 -9.53 -32.29 5.29
CA GLY A 130 -9.44 -33.32 6.34
C GLY A 130 -9.81 -34.74 5.90
N ASP A 131 -10.72 -34.88 4.94
CA ASP A 131 -10.99 -36.17 4.28
C ASP A 131 -10.81 -36.04 2.76
N PRO A 132 -9.65 -36.44 2.21
CA PRO A 132 -9.38 -36.32 0.78
C PRO A 132 -10.24 -37.27 -0.08
N ARG A 133 -10.98 -38.22 0.52
CA ARG A 133 -11.89 -39.10 -0.21
C ARG A 133 -13.30 -38.54 -0.32
N LYS A 134 -13.62 -37.47 0.41
CA LYS A 134 -14.93 -36.82 0.37
C LYS A 134 -15.01 -35.93 -0.88
N PRO A 135 -16.01 -36.12 -1.77
CA PRO A 135 -16.10 -35.36 -3.01
C PRO A 135 -16.71 -33.97 -2.75
N LEU A 136 -15.90 -33.05 -2.21
CA LEU A 136 -16.30 -31.67 -1.99
C LEU A 136 -16.08 -30.83 -3.25
N ARG A 137 -17.03 -29.94 -3.55
CA ARG A 137 -16.93 -29.03 -4.70
C ARG A 137 -15.68 -28.14 -4.59
N GLU A 138 -15.30 -27.80 -3.37
CA GLU A 138 -14.20 -26.90 -3.05
C GLU A 138 -12.83 -27.46 -3.43
N HIS A 139 -12.69 -28.79 -3.55
CA HIS A 139 -11.47 -29.41 -4.07
C HIS A 139 -11.20 -29.02 -5.52
N PHE A 140 -12.24 -28.72 -6.29
CA PHE A 140 -12.14 -28.36 -7.70
C PHE A 140 -11.96 -26.85 -7.94
N LEU A 141 -11.92 -26.04 -6.88
CA LEU A 141 -11.70 -24.59 -7.00
C LEU A 141 -10.22 -24.21 -7.17
N TRP A 142 -9.31 -25.16 -6.97
CA TRP A 142 -7.88 -24.92 -6.94
C TRP A 142 -7.26 -25.09 -8.32
N HIS A 143 -6.57 -24.04 -8.78
CA HIS A 143 -5.76 -24.08 -9.98
C HIS A 143 -4.30 -24.34 -9.58
N TYR A 144 -3.75 -25.48 -10.03
CA TYR A 144 -2.31 -25.69 -10.02
C TYR A 144 -1.69 -24.78 -11.09
N TRP A 145 -1.03 -23.72 -10.64
CA TRP A 145 -0.50 -22.69 -11.51
C TRP A 145 1.01 -22.83 -11.59
N TYR A 146 1.45 -23.31 -12.75
CA TYR A 146 2.86 -23.50 -13.08
C TYR A 146 3.22 -22.62 -14.27
N VAL A 147 4.21 -21.75 -14.06
CA VAL A 147 4.91 -21.04 -15.12
C VAL A 147 6.39 -21.18 -14.86
N GLU A 148 7.08 -21.81 -15.82
CA GLU A 148 8.52 -22.08 -15.73
C GLU A 148 9.29 -20.79 -15.46
N ASN A 149 10.23 -20.84 -14.51
CA ASN A 149 11.04 -19.71 -14.04
C ASN A 149 10.24 -18.53 -13.47
N GLN A 150 8.99 -18.73 -13.05
CA GLN A 150 8.19 -17.67 -12.40
C GLN A 150 7.52 -18.17 -11.13
N TYR A 151 6.69 -19.20 -11.21
CA TYR A 151 5.97 -19.67 -10.03
C TYR A 151 5.41 -21.07 -10.20
N THR A 152 5.30 -21.76 -9.07
CA THR A 152 4.62 -23.04 -8.90
C THR A 152 3.84 -22.98 -7.60
N LEU A 153 2.51 -22.94 -7.67
CA LEU A 153 1.65 -22.96 -6.48
C LEU A 153 0.21 -23.41 -6.82
N HIS A 154 -0.56 -23.71 -5.78
CA HIS A 154 -2.01 -23.85 -5.91
C HIS A 154 -2.68 -22.55 -5.49
N ARG A 155 -3.58 -22.02 -6.33
CA ARG A 155 -4.33 -20.79 -6.01
C ARG A 155 -5.81 -20.89 -6.28
N THR A 156 -6.57 -20.04 -5.60
CA THR A 156 -7.99 -19.80 -5.85
C THR A 156 -8.39 -18.40 -5.38
N GLN A 157 -9.59 -17.96 -5.71
CA GLN A 157 -10.17 -16.72 -5.20
C GLN A 157 -10.73 -16.95 -3.80
N ALA A 158 -10.31 -16.16 -2.80
CA ALA A 158 -10.72 -16.34 -1.41
C ALA A 158 -12.25 -16.22 -1.25
N ALA A 159 -12.87 -15.27 -1.97
CA ALA A 159 -14.32 -15.06 -1.97
C ALA A 159 -15.12 -16.26 -2.51
N ALA A 160 -14.53 -17.04 -3.42
CA ALA A 160 -15.16 -18.25 -3.97
C ALA A 160 -14.97 -19.46 -3.04
N TYR A 161 -13.91 -19.46 -2.23
CA TYR A 161 -13.62 -20.53 -1.31
C TYR A 161 -14.40 -20.36 0.01
N PHE A 162 -14.23 -19.25 0.72
CA PHE A 162 -14.75 -19.11 2.08
C PHE A 162 -16.27 -18.85 2.14
N PRO A 163 -16.94 -19.22 3.23
CA PRO A 163 -18.30 -18.79 3.50
C PRO A 163 -18.41 -17.27 3.39
N LYS A 164 -19.45 -16.77 2.71
CA LYS A 164 -19.61 -15.34 2.40
C LYS A 164 -19.51 -14.42 3.62
N ALA A 165 -20.09 -14.84 4.75
CA ALA A 165 -20.04 -14.06 5.99
C ALA A 165 -18.61 -13.96 6.55
N LEU A 166 -17.82 -15.03 6.44
CA LEU A 166 -16.45 -15.08 6.92
C LEU A 166 -15.51 -14.28 6.00
N TYR A 167 -15.66 -14.43 4.68
CA TYR A 167 -14.90 -13.60 3.72
C TYR A 167 -15.18 -12.11 3.92
N LYS A 168 -16.44 -11.72 4.13
CA LYS A 168 -16.78 -10.31 4.39
C LYS A 168 -16.12 -9.75 5.65
N ARG A 169 -15.93 -10.55 6.70
CA ARG A 169 -15.21 -10.12 7.91
C ARG A 169 -13.75 -9.85 7.58
N LEU A 170 -13.08 -10.80 6.93
CA LEU A 170 -11.70 -10.60 6.46
C LEU A 170 -11.55 -9.35 5.60
N GLU A 171 -12.43 -9.17 4.61
CA GLU A 171 -12.42 -8.01 3.72
C GLU A 171 -12.62 -6.70 4.50
N SER A 172 -13.53 -6.69 5.49
CA SER A 172 -13.74 -5.52 6.35
C SER A 172 -12.52 -5.22 7.22
N ASP A 173 -11.86 -6.24 7.77
CA ASP A 173 -10.66 -6.07 8.60
C ASP A 173 -9.50 -5.49 7.78
N LEU A 174 -9.30 -6.00 6.56
CA LEU A 174 -8.30 -5.47 5.62
C LEU A 174 -8.61 -4.02 5.25
N ILE A 175 -9.84 -3.71 4.81
CA ILE A 175 -10.22 -2.34 4.42
C ILE A 175 -10.07 -1.39 5.61
N ALA A 176 -10.54 -1.75 6.80
CA ALA A 176 -10.43 -0.90 7.99
C ALA A 176 -8.97 -0.62 8.37
N TYR A 177 -8.08 -1.62 8.21
CA TYR A 177 -6.65 -1.41 8.38
C TYR A 177 -6.08 -0.49 7.29
N GLY A 178 -6.44 -0.73 6.03
CA GLY A 178 -6.04 0.09 4.89
C GLY A 178 -6.41 1.56 5.07
N GLU A 179 -7.65 1.83 5.49
CA GLU A 179 -8.17 3.17 5.73
C GLU A 179 -7.44 3.85 6.90
N ARG A 180 -7.33 3.18 8.05
CA ARG A 180 -6.78 3.80 9.28
C ARG A 180 -5.26 3.91 9.28
N VAL A 181 -4.55 2.99 8.64
CA VAL A 181 -3.08 2.87 8.75
C VAL A 181 -2.35 3.24 7.45
N LEU A 182 -2.94 2.92 6.28
CA LEU A 182 -2.27 3.05 4.99
C LEU A 182 -2.87 4.14 4.08
N GLY A 183 -3.97 4.77 4.50
CA GLY A 183 -4.73 5.71 3.66
C GLY A 183 -5.28 5.08 2.38
N CYS A 184 -5.52 3.77 2.35
CA CYS A 184 -6.03 3.07 1.16
C CYS A 184 -7.48 2.64 1.37
N ARG A 185 -8.38 3.02 0.47
CA ARG A 185 -9.83 2.78 0.62
C ARG A 185 -10.36 1.54 -0.06
N ALA A 186 -9.51 0.87 -0.82
CA ALA A 186 -9.86 -0.36 -1.51
C ALA A 186 -8.76 -1.41 -1.41
N ILE A 187 -9.14 -2.64 -1.71
CA ILE A 187 -8.22 -3.75 -1.94
C ILE A 187 -8.58 -4.44 -3.24
N THR A 188 -7.59 -5.04 -3.89
CA THR A 188 -7.84 -5.97 -5.00
C THR A 188 -8.59 -7.21 -4.51
N PRO A 189 -9.22 -8.00 -5.41
CA PRO A 189 -9.72 -9.33 -5.05
C PRO A 189 -8.66 -10.18 -4.35
N VAL A 190 -9.01 -10.73 -3.20
CA VAL A 190 -8.06 -11.49 -2.37
C VAL A 190 -7.86 -12.88 -2.97
N TRP A 191 -6.63 -13.17 -3.36
CA TRP A 191 -6.21 -14.50 -3.74
C TRP A 191 -5.84 -15.32 -2.51
N MET A 192 -6.09 -16.62 -2.56
CA MET A 192 -5.62 -17.57 -1.57
C MET A 192 -4.74 -18.60 -2.26
N SER A 193 -3.57 -18.86 -1.67
CA SER A 193 -2.56 -19.73 -2.23
C SER A 193 -2.00 -20.67 -1.18
N TYR A 194 -1.79 -21.93 -1.57
CA TYR A 194 -1.03 -22.88 -0.75
C TYR A 194 0.15 -23.49 -1.49
N TYR A 195 1.21 -23.78 -0.73
CA TYR A 195 2.50 -24.23 -1.25
C TYR A 195 2.88 -25.53 -0.56
N VAL A 196 3.05 -26.58 -1.37
CA VAL A 196 3.56 -27.89 -0.97
C VAL A 196 4.96 -28.08 -1.55
N ASP A 197 5.54 -29.26 -1.34
CA ASP A 197 6.85 -29.66 -1.85
C ASP A 197 7.03 -29.31 -3.33
N GLY A 198 8.07 -28.51 -3.63
CA GLY A 198 8.40 -28.01 -4.97
C GLY A 198 7.69 -26.72 -5.38
N CYS A 199 6.74 -26.22 -4.60
CA CYS A 199 6.11 -24.92 -4.85
C CYS A 199 7.07 -23.77 -4.48
N ALA A 200 7.07 -22.71 -5.28
CA ALA A 200 7.91 -21.53 -5.11
C ALA A 200 7.30 -20.35 -5.88
N GLN A 201 7.84 -19.15 -5.64
CA GLN A 201 7.59 -17.98 -6.47
C GLN A 201 8.91 -17.24 -6.65
N GLU A 202 9.36 -17.14 -7.89
CA GLU A 202 10.60 -16.43 -8.25
C GLU A 202 10.44 -14.93 -8.06
N LEU A 203 11.56 -14.21 -8.11
CA LEU A 203 11.58 -12.76 -7.95
C LEU A 203 10.79 -12.05 -9.07
N HIS A 204 9.86 -11.18 -8.67
CA HIS A 204 9.03 -10.35 -9.54
C HIS A 204 8.66 -9.04 -8.83
N CYS A 205 8.10 -8.09 -9.57
CA CYS A 205 7.58 -6.84 -9.02
C CYS A 205 6.12 -6.66 -9.43
N ASP A 206 5.32 -6.08 -8.53
CA ASP A 206 3.88 -5.88 -8.69
C ASP A 206 3.51 -4.39 -8.60
N SER A 207 4.44 -3.53 -9.01
CA SER A 207 4.41 -2.07 -8.79
C SER A 207 3.18 -1.35 -9.37
N PHE A 208 2.47 -1.97 -10.30
CA PHE A 208 1.31 -1.37 -10.98
C PHE A 208 -0.02 -1.61 -10.26
N HIS A 209 -0.04 -2.39 -9.17
CA HIS A 209 -1.27 -2.78 -8.50
C HIS A 209 -1.72 -1.80 -7.41
N GLY A 210 -0.79 -1.15 -6.70
CA GLY A 210 -1.08 -0.22 -5.61
C GLY A 210 0.16 0.07 -4.76
N PRO A 211 0.05 0.95 -3.74
CA PRO A 211 1.20 1.36 -2.92
C PRO A 211 1.70 0.27 -1.95
N PHE A 212 0.84 -0.69 -1.58
CA PHE A 212 1.22 -1.76 -0.66
C PHE A 212 0.69 -3.12 -1.15
N ALA A 213 1.60 -4.08 -1.29
CA ALA A 213 1.22 -5.49 -1.38
C ALA A 213 1.05 -6.07 0.03
N PHE A 214 0.18 -7.06 0.16
CA PHE A 214 -0.04 -7.75 1.43
C PHE A 214 -0.05 -9.28 1.29
N VAL A 215 0.40 -9.93 2.36
CA VAL A 215 0.30 -11.37 2.59
C VAL A 215 -0.20 -11.57 4.03
N LEU A 216 -1.42 -12.09 4.18
CA LEU A 216 -1.95 -12.58 5.45
C LEU A 216 -1.74 -14.09 5.53
N SER A 217 -1.02 -14.58 6.54
CA SER A 217 -0.78 -16.02 6.66
C SER A 217 -1.75 -16.76 7.58
N LEU A 218 -2.20 -17.92 7.12
CA LEU A 218 -2.91 -18.94 7.90
C LEU A 218 -2.03 -20.17 8.15
N THR A 219 -0.72 -20.06 7.94
CA THR A 219 0.22 -21.17 8.13
C THR A 219 0.46 -21.41 9.62
N HIS A 220 0.37 -22.66 10.07
CA HIS A 220 0.86 -23.04 11.40
C HIS A 220 2.39 -23.12 11.38
N TRP A 221 3.03 -21.96 11.35
CA TRP A 221 4.47 -21.83 11.07
C TRP A 221 5.34 -22.57 12.08
N GLU A 222 5.00 -22.51 13.37
CA GLU A 222 5.78 -23.16 14.43
C GLU A 222 5.64 -24.69 14.41
N GLU A 223 4.54 -25.21 13.86
CA GLU A 223 4.23 -26.64 13.76
C GLU A 223 4.44 -27.22 12.35
N ARG A 224 5.06 -26.43 11.46
CA ARG A 224 5.15 -26.76 10.04
C ARG A 224 5.94 -28.04 9.80
N ALA A 225 5.48 -28.83 8.83
CA ALA A 225 6.16 -30.04 8.37
C ALA A 225 7.05 -29.81 7.13
N PHE A 226 7.48 -28.57 6.90
CA PHE A 226 8.24 -28.17 5.72
C PHE A 226 9.33 -27.15 6.05
N THR A 227 10.29 -27.01 5.14
CA THR A 227 11.30 -25.95 5.15
C THR A 227 11.08 -24.98 3.98
N GLY A 228 11.65 -23.78 4.09
CA GLY A 228 11.43 -22.70 3.12
C GLY A 228 10.06 -22.04 3.29
N GLY A 229 9.53 -21.45 2.21
CA GLY A 229 8.25 -20.75 2.23
C GLY A 229 8.26 -19.35 2.86
N GLU A 230 9.43 -18.82 3.24
CA GLU A 230 9.52 -17.41 3.63
C GLU A 230 9.18 -16.51 2.43
N THR A 231 8.46 -15.42 2.69
CA THR A 231 8.36 -14.33 1.71
C THR A 231 9.74 -13.67 1.64
N MET A 232 10.28 -13.55 0.44
CA MET A 232 11.61 -13.01 0.18
C MET A 232 11.47 -11.67 -0.52
N ILE A 233 12.09 -10.62 0.01
CA ILE A 233 12.02 -9.27 -0.55
C ILE A 233 13.44 -8.72 -0.66
N LEU A 234 13.82 -8.20 -1.82
CA LEU A 234 15.15 -7.61 -2.00
C LEU A 234 15.29 -6.37 -1.13
N LYS A 235 16.41 -6.25 -0.42
CA LYS A 235 16.70 -5.06 0.36
C LYS A 235 16.97 -3.88 -0.58
N PRO A 236 16.58 -2.64 -0.22
CA PRO A 236 16.92 -1.45 -1.02
C PRO A 236 18.41 -1.35 -1.36
N ALA A 237 19.30 -1.65 -0.40
CA ALA A 237 20.75 -1.65 -0.62
C ALA A 237 21.25 -2.68 -1.66
N THR A 238 20.46 -3.70 -1.97
CA THR A 238 20.78 -4.65 -3.04
C THR A 238 20.47 -4.07 -4.42
N LEU A 239 19.47 -3.19 -4.51
CA LEU A 239 19.16 -2.48 -5.76
C LEU A 239 20.20 -1.39 -6.07
N ASP A 240 20.86 -0.85 -5.04
CA ASP A 240 22.03 0.03 -5.16
C ASP A 240 23.33 -0.66 -4.71
N PHE A 241 23.63 -1.79 -5.35
CA PHE A 241 24.73 -2.66 -4.95
C PHE A 241 26.10 -1.97 -4.91
N TRP A 242 26.38 -1.10 -5.88
CA TRP A 242 27.74 -0.56 -6.09
C TRP A 242 28.10 0.55 -5.12
N SER A 243 27.13 1.34 -4.65
CA SER A 243 27.38 2.40 -3.67
C SER A 243 27.85 1.84 -2.33
N GLY A 244 27.38 0.65 -1.96
CA GLY A 244 27.79 -0.05 -0.74
C GLY A 244 28.87 -1.12 -0.94
N PHE A 245 29.42 -1.27 -2.15
CA PHE A 245 30.32 -2.39 -2.46
C PHE A 245 31.62 -2.33 -1.67
N GLN A 246 31.96 -3.43 -0.99
CA GLN A 246 33.17 -3.58 -0.21
C GLN A 246 34.05 -4.70 -0.79
N PRO A 247 35.18 -4.37 -1.46
CA PRO A 247 36.11 -5.38 -1.94
C PRO A 247 36.55 -6.32 -0.83
N GLY A 248 36.45 -7.63 -1.05
CA GLY A 248 36.86 -8.66 -0.09
C GLY A 248 35.79 -9.10 0.91
N ARG A 249 34.59 -8.48 0.90
CA ARG A 249 33.42 -8.98 1.65
C ARG A 249 32.56 -9.85 0.73
N GLY A 250 32.40 -11.14 1.08
CA GLY A 250 31.40 -12.00 0.47
C GLY A 250 29.98 -11.60 0.90
N LEU A 251 28.99 -11.87 0.05
CA LEU A 251 27.58 -11.65 0.35
C LEU A 251 26.82 -12.96 0.18
N GLU A 252 25.99 -13.27 1.16
CA GLU A 252 25.11 -14.43 1.16
C GLU A 252 23.65 -13.98 0.97
N LEU A 253 22.73 -14.92 0.78
CA LEU A 253 21.31 -14.61 0.55
C LEU A 253 20.75 -13.61 1.59
N GLY A 254 21.04 -13.83 2.87
CA GLY A 254 20.56 -12.98 3.96
C GLY A 254 21.12 -11.55 3.96
N ASP A 255 22.21 -11.28 3.23
CA ASP A 255 22.69 -9.92 3.00
C ASP A 255 21.84 -9.20 1.95
N LEU A 256 21.35 -9.95 0.96
CA LEU A 256 20.66 -9.43 -0.23
C LEU A 256 19.16 -9.26 -0.06
N VAL A 257 18.54 -10.12 0.75
CA VAL A 257 17.09 -10.17 0.92
C VAL A 257 16.69 -10.14 2.38
N GLU A 258 15.52 -9.58 2.64
CA GLU A 258 14.79 -9.80 3.88
C GLU A 258 13.87 -11.01 3.72
N LEU A 259 13.90 -11.91 4.70
CA LEU A 259 13.08 -13.11 4.74
C LEU A 259 12.03 -12.95 5.84
N VAL A 260 10.76 -12.92 5.43
CA VAL A 260 9.64 -12.80 6.36
C VAL A 260 8.96 -14.16 6.52
N PRO A 261 9.03 -14.78 7.72
CA PRO A 261 8.31 -16.02 7.98
C PRO A 261 6.79 -15.77 7.95
N PRO A 262 5.99 -16.59 7.25
CA PRO A 262 4.54 -16.48 7.19
C PRO A 262 3.91 -17.06 8.47
N ARG A 263 4.08 -16.37 9.61
CA ARG A 263 3.53 -16.81 10.90
C ARG A 263 2.01 -16.74 10.92
N PHE A 264 1.38 -17.62 11.70
CA PHE A 264 -0.08 -17.67 11.78
C PHE A 264 -0.67 -16.32 12.20
N ASN A 265 -1.72 -15.89 11.49
CA ASN A 265 -2.41 -14.62 11.70
C ASN A 265 -1.50 -13.38 11.63
N GLN A 266 -0.41 -13.46 10.86
CA GLN A 266 0.46 -12.33 10.58
C GLN A 266 0.09 -11.71 9.24
N LEU A 267 -0.20 -10.41 9.24
CA LEU A 267 -0.26 -9.60 8.03
C LEU A 267 1.12 -9.01 7.76
N THR A 268 1.70 -9.35 6.62
CA THR A 268 2.93 -8.76 6.10
C THR A 268 2.57 -7.82 4.96
N LEU A 269 2.92 -6.55 5.11
CA LEU A 269 2.82 -5.53 4.08
C LEU A 269 4.20 -5.23 3.56
N PHE A 270 4.31 -4.93 2.28
CA PHE A 270 5.58 -4.50 1.72
C PHE A 270 5.37 -3.62 0.49
N ASP A 271 6.43 -2.88 0.17
CA ASP A 271 6.51 -2.05 -1.02
C ASP A 271 6.58 -2.93 -2.29
N PRO A 272 5.54 -2.92 -3.15
CA PRO A 272 5.47 -3.80 -4.32
C PRO A 272 6.44 -3.40 -5.45
N ARG A 273 7.14 -2.26 -5.31
CA ARG A 273 8.20 -1.84 -6.22
C ARG A 273 9.46 -2.70 -6.05
N LEU A 274 9.69 -3.23 -4.85
CA LEU A 274 10.84 -4.08 -4.59
C LEU A 274 10.64 -5.48 -5.16
N PRO A 275 11.64 -6.06 -5.84
CA PRO A 275 11.55 -7.45 -6.29
C PRO A 275 11.36 -8.39 -5.10
N HIS A 276 10.38 -9.29 -5.21
CA HIS A 276 10.02 -10.20 -4.14
C HIS A 276 9.52 -11.55 -4.67
N GLY A 277 9.44 -12.54 -3.80
CA GLY A 277 9.07 -13.92 -4.13
C GLY A 277 8.79 -14.76 -2.88
N VAL A 278 8.74 -16.08 -3.05
CA VAL A 278 8.54 -17.06 -1.98
C VAL A 278 9.60 -18.14 -2.12
N ARG A 279 10.36 -18.36 -1.05
CA ARG A 279 11.38 -19.42 -1.04
C ARG A 279 10.75 -20.79 -1.31
N PRO A 280 11.42 -21.66 -2.08
CA PRO A 280 10.91 -22.99 -2.37
C PRO A 280 10.51 -23.75 -1.10
N VAL A 281 9.32 -24.34 -1.12
CA VAL A 281 8.79 -25.17 -0.04
C VAL A 281 9.23 -26.61 -0.25
N HIS A 282 9.75 -27.26 0.80
CA HIS A 282 10.19 -28.66 0.76
C HIS A 282 9.65 -29.47 1.94
N GLY A 283 9.23 -30.71 1.69
CA GLY A 283 9.00 -31.72 2.73
C GLY A 283 7.56 -32.21 2.92
N THR A 284 6.53 -31.44 2.53
CA THR A 284 5.13 -31.85 2.65
C THR A 284 4.40 -31.85 1.32
N ARG A 285 3.62 -32.89 1.03
CA ARG A 285 2.63 -32.91 -0.07
C ARG A 285 1.19 -32.78 0.43
N ASP A 286 1.01 -32.72 1.74
CA ASP A 286 -0.27 -32.59 2.41
C ASP A 286 -0.69 -31.11 2.46
N PRO A 287 -1.80 -30.72 1.80
CA PRO A 287 -2.29 -29.34 1.83
C PRO A 287 -2.54 -28.82 3.25
N MET A 288 -2.97 -29.65 4.21
CA MET A 288 -3.21 -29.21 5.59
C MET A 288 -1.93 -28.79 6.31
N LYS A 289 -0.79 -29.31 5.85
CA LYS A 289 0.54 -29.00 6.41
C LYS A 289 1.31 -28.00 5.55
N SER A 290 0.68 -27.44 4.52
CA SER A 290 1.29 -26.50 3.57
C SER A 290 1.52 -25.12 4.18
N ARG A 291 2.32 -24.29 3.48
CA ARG A 291 2.25 -22.83 3.65
C ARG A 291 0.94 -22.35 3.04
N LEU A 292 0.08 -21.72 3.82
CA LEU A 292 -1.21 -21.19 3.39
C LEU A 292 -1.25 -19.68 3.63
N VAL A 293 -1.55 -18.93 2.59
CA VAL A 293 -1.61 -17.47 2.64
C VAL A 293 -2.78 -16.91 1.84
N LEU A 294 -3.25 -15.74 2.26
CA LEU A 294 -4.09 -14.85 1.45
C LEU A 294 -3.24 -13.65 1.05
N HIS A 295 -3.45 -13.14 -0.17
CA HIS A 295 -2.62 -12.07 -0.70
C HIS A 295 -3.39 -11.20 -1.70
N GLY A 296 -2.92 -9.97 -1.83
CA GLY A 296 -3.49 -8.94 -2.70
C GLY A 296 -2.76 -7.61 -2.51
N TRP A 297 -3.40 -6.52 -2.94
CA TRP A 297 -2.86 -5.17 -2.82
C TRP A 297 -3.89 -4.24 -2.22
N PHE A 298 -3.40 -3.29 -1.42
CA PHE A 298 -4.13 -2.10 -1.05
C PHE A 298 -4.08 -1.11 -2.21
N THR A 299 -5.22 -0.49 -2.51
CA THR A 299 -5.42 0.37 -3.68
C THR A 299 -6.20 1.62 -3.31
N GLU A 300 -6.29 2.56 -4.26
CA GLU A 300 -7.05 3.81 -4.11
C GLU A 300 -6.58 4.64 -2.89
N PRO A 301 -5.32 5.09 -2.88
CA PRO A 301 -4.81 5.99 -1.85
C PRO A 301 -5.69 7.26 -1.83
N SER A 302 -6.32 7.52 -0.69
CA SER A 302 -7.20 8.67 -0.51
C SER A 302 -7.38 9.00 0.98
N PRO A 303 -7.76 10.25 1.31
CA PRO A 303 -8.02 10.63 2.69
C PRO A 303 -9.09 9.75 3.33
N PHE A 304 -8.86 9.37 4.59
CA PHE A 304 -9.85 8.71 5.44
C PHE A 304 -10.08 9.56 6.70
N ILE A 305 -11.34 9.85 6.98
CA ILE A 305 -11.74 10.79 8.05
C ILE A 305 -12.67 10.03 8.99
N GLU A 306 -12.33 10.02 10.28
CA GLU A 306 -13.09 9.36 11.34
C GLU A 306 -13.21 10.33 12.54
N GLY A 307 -14.43 10.68 12.95
CA GLY A 307 -14.65 11.54 14.12
C GLY A 307 -15.79 12.53 13.94
N GLY A 308 -15.69 13.67 14.63
CA GLY A 308 -16.74 14.69 14.70
C GLY A 308 -16.85 15.63 13.50
N LEU A 309 -15.81 15.75 12.66
CA LEU A 309 -15.84 16.60 11.47
C LEU A 309 -16.58 15.93 10.33
N GLU A 310 -17.40 16.71 9.64
CA GLU A 310 -17.97 16.30 8.36
C GLU A 310 -16.85 16.17 7.31
N PRO A 311 -16.88 15.13 6.46
CA PRO A 311 -15.80 14.85 5.52
C PRO A 311 -15.47 16.02 4.59
N GLU A 312 -16.47 16.73 4.09
CA GLU A 312 -16.30 17.86 3.17
C GLU A 312 -15.51 19.01 3.81
N ALA A 313 -15.85 19.32 5.07
CA ALA A 313 -15.20 20.39 5.82
C ALA A 313 -13.75 20.04 6.17
N ALA A 314 -13.49 18.77 6.49
CA ALA A 314 -12.12 18.29 6.70
C ALA A 314 -11.29 18.33 5.41
N VAL A 315 -11.87 17.96 4.27
CA VAL A 315 -11.18 18.01 2.97
C VAL A 315 -10.83 19.44 2.56
N GLU A 316 -11.71 20.42 2.80
CA GLU A 316 -11.44 21.83 2.48
C GLU A 316 -10.22 22.36 3.25
N ALA A 317 -10.21 22.22 4.57
CA ALA A 317 -9.09 22.63 5.42
C ALA A 317 -7.80 21.86 5.11
N LEU A 318 -7.92 20.56 4.80
CA LEU A 318 -6.78 19.75 4.42
C LEU A 318 -6.17 20.22 3.09
N ASN A 319 -6.98 20.56 2.08
CA ASN A 319 -6.47 21.04 0.80
C ASN A 319 -5.67 22.34 0.94
N GLU A 320 -6.11 23.27 1.80
CA GLU A 320 -5.38 24.52 2.06
C GLU A 320 -3.99 24.24 2.64
N ALA A 321 -3.88 23.32 3.61
CA ALA A 321 -2.59 22.91 4.16
C ALA A 321 -1.73 22.17 3.12
N LEU A 322 -2.34 21.32 2.30
CA LEU A 322 -1.65 20.57 1.25
C LEU A 322 -1.09 21.47 0.15
N ASP A 323 -1.77 22.54 -0.22
CA ASP A 323 -1.30 23.47 -1.25
C ASP A 323 0.06 24.08 -0.86
N ALA A 324 0.22 24.50 0.41
CA ALA A 324 1.49 25.01 0.93
C ALA A 324 2.59 23.94 0.97
N ILE A 325 2.25 22.71 1.41
CA ILE A 325 3.20 21.59 1.45
C ILE A 325 3.68 21.23 0.04
N PHE A 326 2.77 21.21 -0.94
CA PHE A 326 3.12 20.90 -2.32
C PHE A 326 3.99 21.98 -2.98
N GLU A 327 3.79 23.26 -2.62
CA GLU A 327 4.71 24.33 -3.04
C GLU A 327 6.11 24.11 -2.46
N GLU A 328 6.23 23.73 -1.19
CA GLU A 328 7.52 23.42 -0.57
C GLU A 328 8.21 22.22 -1.23
N PHE A 329 7.45 21.17 -1.59
CA PHE A 329 7.99 19.99 -2.28
C PHE A 329 8.69 20.33 -3.60
N GLU A 330 8.32 21.42 -4.30
CA GLU A 330 9.00 21.83 -5.53
C GLU A 330 10.47 22.23 -5.29
N ALA A 331 10.81 22.66 -4.08
CA ALA A 331 12.16 23.01 -3.67
C ALA A 331 12.94 21.84 -3.05
N LEU A 332 12.27 20.73 -2.73
CA LEU A 332 12.89 19.60 -2.04
C LEU A 332 13.47 18.56 -3.01
N PRO A 333 14.43 17.73 -2.53
CA PRO A 333 14.91 16.59 -3.30
C PRO A 333 13.78 15.63 -3.72
N ALA A 334 13.88 15.05 -4.92
CA ALA A 334 12.85 14.15 -5.42
C ALA A 334 12.91 12.80 -4.70
N VAL A 335 11.78 12.42 -4.11
CA VAL A 335 11.55 11.11 -3.50
C VAL A 335 10.50 10.33 -4.29
N LEU A 336 10.45 9.02 -4.08
CA LEU A 336 9.48 8.10 -4.67
C LEU A 336 8.87 7.25 -3.57
N GLY A 337 7.57 6.95 -3.65
CA GLY A 337 6.91 5.99 -2.76
C GLY A 337 5.69 6.57 -2.05
N THR A 338 5.41 6.08 -0.86
CA THR A 338 4.22 6.47 -0.10
C THR A 338 4.60 6.84 1.32
N LEU A 339 4.10 7.99 1.76
CA LEU A 339 4.16 8.43 3.16
C LEU A 339 2.72 8.61 3.65
N THR A 340 2.28 7.76 4.57
CA THR A 340 0.97 7.88 5.20
C THR A 340 1.11 8.56 6.55
N VAL A 341 0.31 9.60 6.77
CA VAL A 341 0.25 10.32 8.03
C VAL A 341 -1.14 10.25 8.65
N ARG A 342 -1.21 10.35 9.97
CA ARG A 342 -2.44 10.64 10.71
C ARG A 342 -2.33 12.01 11.36
N ILE A 343 -3.38 12.79 11.19
CA ILE A 343 -3.59 14.09 11.81
C ILE A 343 -4.66 13.89 12.89
N ASP A 344 -4.34 14.20 14.14
CA ASP A 344 -5.28 14.22 15.25
C ASP A 344 -5.75 15.68 15.44
N VAL A 345 -7.04 15.94 15.20
CA VAL A 345 -7.67 17.28 15.17
C VAL A 345 -8.62 17.43 16.35
N ARG A 346 -8.47 18.51 17.13
CA ARG A 346 -9.35 18.83 18.25
C ARG A 346 -10.71 19.32 17.77
N GLY A 347 -11.78 18.73 18.30
CA GLY A 347 -13.13 19.19 18.01
C GLY A 347 -13.42 20.59 18.54
N ALA A 348 -12.83 20.96 19.68
CA ALA A 348 -13.15 22.21 20.39
C ALA A 348 -12.83 23.48 19.58
N ASP A 349 -11.69 23.49 18.88
CA ASP A 349 -11.17 24.66 18.18
C ASP A 349 -10.65 24.36 16.76
N GLY A 350 -10.65 23.10 16.34
CA GLY A 350 -10.16 22.66 15.04
C GLY A 350 -8.62 22.71 14.89
N GLY A 351 -7.89 22.93 15.98
CA GLY A 351 -6.44 22.85 15.98
C GLY A 351 -5.94 21.41 15.83
N VAL A 352 -4.73 21.25 15.28
CA VAL A 352 -4.05 19.95 15.19
C VAL A 352 -3.24 19.71 16.46
N ASP A 353 -3.53 18.59 17.14
CA ASP A 353 -2.83 18.15 18.35
C ASP A 353 -1.68 17.19 18.06
N GLY A 354 -1.64 16.60 16.87
CA GLY A 354 -0.58 15.66 16.52
C GLY A 354 -0.57 15.27 15.05
N VAL A 355 0.64 14.99 14.56
CA VAL A 355 0.90 14.41 13.25
C VAL A 355 1.76 13.17 13.45
N ALA A 356 1.24 11.99 13.12
CA ALA A 356 1.93 10.72 13.26
C ALA A 356 2.22 10.09 11.89
N PHE A 357 3.45 9.64 11.66
CA PHE A 357 3.81 8.86 10.48
C PHE A 357 3.41 7.39 10.70
N LEU A 358 2.55 6.86 9.83
CA LEU A 358 1.97 5.52 9.97
C LEU A 358 2.64 4.48 9.05
N ALA A 359 3.00 4.90 7.84
CA ALA A 359 3.72 4.08 6.87
C ALA A 359 4.63 4.96 6.02
N ASP A 360 5.87 4.51 5.79
CA ASP A 360 6.87 5.26 5.03
C ASP A 360 7.67 4.29 4.14
N THR A 361 7.42 4.36 2.84
CA THR A 361 8.17 3.62 1.81
C THR A 361 9.03 4.55 0.97
N LEU A 362 9.29 5.78 1.43
CA LEU A 362 10.02 6.76 0.63
C LEU A 362 11.44 6.27 0.34
N VAL A 363 11.85 6.44 -0.91
CA VAL A 363 13.22 6.28 -1.37
C VAL A 363 13.63 7.52 -2.14
N VAL A 364 14.88 7.92 -2.06
CA VAL A 364 15.41 9.02 -2.86
C VAL A 364 15.49 8.57 -4.31
N ARG A 365 15.20 9.48 -5.25
CA ARG A 365 15.34 9.20 -6.67
C ARG A 365 16.80 8.81 -7.00
N PRO A 366 17.05 7.61 -7.56
CA PRO A 366 18.41 7.17 -7.83
C PRO A 366 19.17 8.14 -8.74
N GLY A 367 20.45 8.37 -8.42
CA GLY A 367 21.34 9.24 -9.20
C GLY A 367 21.14 10.74 -8.94
N GLN A 368 20.24 11.12 -8.03
CA GLN A 368 20.15 12.50 -7.56
C GLN A 368 21.30 12.80 -6.58
N VAL A 369 22.01 13.90 -6.80
CA VAL A 369 22.95 14.45 -5.82
C VAL A 369 22.17 15.36 -4.88
N ILE A 370 22.24 15.09 -3.59
CA ILE A 370 21.67 15.94 -2.54
C ILE A 370 22.83 16.66 -1.88
N THR A 371 22.75 17.97 -1.75
CA THR A 371 23.77 18.78 -1.08
C THR A 371 23.15 19.69 -0.04
N ASP A 372 23.94 20.14 0.93
CA ASP A 372 23.60 21.27 1.78
C ASP A 372 23.81 22.62 1.07
N ASP A 373 23.61 23.72 1.80
CA ASP A 373 23.77 25.10 1.31
C ASP A 373 25.22 25.42 0.91
N GLU A 374 26.20 24.69 1.43
CA GLU A 374 27.61 24.84 1.11
C GLU A 374 28.02 23.98 -0.10
N GLY A 375 27.11 23.14 -0.60
CA GLY A 375 27.34 22.23 -1.72
C GLY A 375 27.95 20.89 -1.31
N GLU A 376 28.00 20.58 -0.02
CA GLU A 376 28.53 19.32 0.49
C GLU A 376 27.48 18.20 0.38
N PRO A 377 27.86 16.98 -0.02
CA PRO A 377 26.90 15.89 -0.23
C PRO A 377 26.23 15.46 1.08
N LEU A 378 24.90 15.35 1.04
CA LEU A 378 24.09 14.85 2.14
C LEU A 378 23.67 13.39 1.88
N PRO A 379 23.46 12.59 2.95
CA PRO A 379 22.91 11.25 2.80
C PRO A 379 21.44 11.29 2.36
N ASP A 380 20.98 10.21 1.72
CA ASP A 380 19.57 10.05 1.30
C ASP A 380 18.55 10.26 2.44
N SER A 381 18.95 9.97 3.68
CA SER A 381 18.12 10.20 4.87
C SER A 381 17.79 11.69 5.06
N ALA A 382 18.64 12.61 4.61
CA ALA A 382 18.39 14.05 4.69
C ALA A 382 17.25 14.49 3.76
N ALA A 383 17.21 13.99 2.53
CA ALA A 383 16.12 14.27 1.59
C ALA A 383 14.77 13.79 2.12
N ARG A 384 14.73 12.57 2.67
CA ARG A 384 13.50 12.05 3.29
C ARG A 384 13.09 12.84 4.54
N ALA A 385 14.06 13.20 5.39
CA ALA A 385 13.79 14.02 6.56
C ALA A 385 13.20 15.38 6.16
N ALA A 386 13.73 16.03 5.12
CA ALA A 386 13.20 17.29 4.62
C ALA A 386 11.73 17.17 4.17
N VAL A 387 11.39 16.12 3.42
CA VAL A 387 9.99 15.85 3.01
C VAL A 387 9.09 15.64 4.23
N GLN A 388 9.53 14.87 5.22
CA GLN A 388 8.75 14.63 6.43
C GLN A 388 8.60 15.90 7.29
N HIS A 389 9.61 16.77 7.35
CA HIS A 389 9.53 18.07 8.03
C HIS A 389 8.49 18.97 7.37
N ALA A 390 8.54 19.15 6.05
CA ALA A 390 7.55 19.92 5.30
C ALA A 390 6.12 19.42 5.56
N VAL A 391 5.91 18.09 5.50
CA VAL A 391 4.61 17.48 5.80
C VAL A 391 4.18 17.74 7.25
N ARG A 392 5.05 17.48 8.22
CA ARG A 392 4.72 17.62 9.63
C ARG A 392 4.39 19.07 9.97
N ASP A 393 5.23 20.00 9.55
CA ASP A 393 5.12 21.40 9.93
C ASP A 393 3.91 22.06 9.23
N GLY A 394 3.70 21.76 7.94
CA GLY A 394 2.52 22.21 7.22
C GLY A 394 1.20 21.65 7.78
N LEU A 395 1.16 20.36 8.13
CA LEU A 395 -0.04 19.76 8.72
C LEU A 395 -0.27 20.18 10.18
N ALA A 396 0.77 20.41 10.97
CA ALA A 396 0.63 20.92 12.34
C ALA A 396 0.13 22.38 12.36
N ALA A 397 0.47 23.16 11.33
CA ALA A 397 -0.03 24.52 11.16
C ALA A 397 -1.49 24.57 10.65
N ALA A 398 -2.04 23.45 10.14
CA ALA A 398 -3.38 23.40 9.60
C ALA A 398 -4.45 23.80 10.64
N ARG A 399 -5.55 24.39 10.15
CA ARG A 399 -6.71 24.76 10.97
C ARG A 399 -7.97 24.22 10.34
N PHE A 400 -8.63 23.33 11.08
CA PHE A 400 -9.92 22.77 10.72
C PHE A 400 -11.04 23.60 11.36
N PRO A 401 -12.29 23.48 10.90
CA PRO A 401 -13.40 24.09 11.61
C PRO A 401 -13.63 23.40 12.97
N ALA A 402 -14.09 24.14 13.97
CA ALA A 402 -14.53 23.52 15.23
C ALA A 402 -15.76 22.63 14.99
N CYS A 403 -15.86 21.52 15.72
CA CYS A 403 -17.00 20.61 15.66
C CYS A 403 -17.40 20.11 17.06
N ALA A 404 -18.71 20.18 17.33
CA ALA A 404 -19.26 19.68 18.59
C ALA A 404 -19.32 18.14 18.66
N GLY A 405 -19.03 17.45 17.56
CA GLY A 405 -19.04 15.99 17.44
C GLY A 405 -17.85 15.28 18.10
N GLY A 406 -16.90 16.03 18.65
CA GLY A 406 -15.67 15.52 19.25
C GLY A 406 -14.48 15.54 18.29
N ASP A 407 -13.36 14.98 18.73
CA ASP A 407 -12.11 15.00 17.97
C ASP A 407 -12.21 14.20 16.67
N THR A 408 -11.35 14.54 15.72
CA THR A 408 -11.29 13.89 14.40
C THR A 408 -9.89 13.37 14.11
N ARG A 409 -9.83 12.22 13.45
CA ARG A 409 -8.62 11.66 12.87
C ARG A 409 -8.72 11.70 11.35
N VAL A 410 -7.69 12.25 10.74
CA VAL A 410 -7.52 12.26 9.28
C VAL A 410 -6.29 11.44 8.93
N THR A 411 -6.48 10.32 8.25
CA THR A 411 -5.38 9.55 7.65
C THR A 411 -5.22 9.99 6.21
N TYR A 412 -4.02 10.46 5.85
CA TYR A 412 -3.73 10.97 4.51
C TYR A 412 -2.49 10.31 3.90
N PRO A 413 -2.60 9.71 2.69
CA PRO A 413 -1.45 9.17 1.97
C PRO A 413 -0.87 10.20 1.00
N PHE A 414 0.40 10.58 1.20
CA PHE A 414 1.21 11.24 0.17
C PHE A 414 1.82 10.18 -0.75
N VAL A 415 1.59 10.29 -2.05
CA VAL A 415 2.14 9.37 -3.07
C VAL A 415 3.06 10.15 -4.00
N PHE A 416 4.30 9.69 -4.14
CA PHE A 416 5.37 10.31 -4.91
C PHE A 416 5.79 9.39 -6.07
N GLU A 417 5.75 9.89 -7.30
CA GLU A 417 5.99 9.14 -8.56
C GLU A 417 7.17 9.65 -9.40
#